data_AF-A0A6C0D465-F1
#
_entry.id   AF-A0A6C0D465-F1
#
_cell.length_a   1.000
_cell.length_b   1.000
_cell.length_c   1.000
_cell.angle_alpha   90.00
_cell.angle_beta   90.00
_cell.angle_gamma   90.00
#
_symmetry.space_group_name_H-M   'P 1'
#
loop_
_entity.id
_entity.type
_entity.pdbx_description
1 polymer ?
#
loop_
_entity_poly.entity_id
_entity_poly.type
_entity_poly.pdbx_seq_one_letter_code
_entity_poly.pdbx_strand_id
1 'polypeptide(L)'
;MSSFTSTKMNLPLNVLMNCILVKERVRPALLIQPIDYDENTGKEPKTKQILESVKQYFPELLHSEDYQGIIISYEDYNGKEIDLQEMGRILGYPCYADFGSIDKDEFSYAVDITVLLENHERIQLFANVCKDTSKESEFESIAKAADAVLKKKEYAAMFNSPIKMVIVEVDETIPVKAIIDKIIKKEKLTESYIWQINNIFYNFGFSFEFQDFFLEHFQKENPIHNGILLSLLLNERNNTLSAFYPLQRFPDEEIEVRETTTAWEKDLKDIFLRTKQW
;
A
#
# COMPACT_ATOMS: atom_id res chain seq x y z
N MET A 1 -7.54 4.49 -7.05
CA MET A 1 -7.25 4.04 -8.42
C MET A 1 -7.44 2.53 -8.48
N SER A 2 -8.49 2.01 -9.11
CA SER A 2 -8.52 0.60 -9.51
C SER A 2 -8.90 0.51 -10.98
N SER A 3 -7.87 0.41 -11.80
CA SER A 3 -7.99 -0.11 -13.16
C SER A 3 -8.32 -1.60 -13.00
N PHE A 4 -9.61 -1.94 -12.94
CA PHE A 4 -10.07 -3.31 -13.15
C PHE A 4 -9.83 -3.65 -14.62
N THR A 5 -8.59 -3.97 -14.98
CA THR A 5 -8.30 -4.67 -16.23
C THR A 5 -8.74 -6.12 -16.03
N SER A 6 -10.03 -6.38 -16.30
CA SER A 6 -10.53 -7.76 -16.35
C SER A 6 -9.70 -8.53 -17.38
N THR A 7 -9.03 -9.58 -16.95
CA THR A 7 -8.47 -10.56 -17.88
C THR A 7 -9.63 -11.28 -18.60
N LYS A 8 -9.35 -12.01 -19.68
CA LYS A 8 -10.34 -12.89 -20.35
C LYS A 8 -11.00 -13.90 -19.38
N MET A 9 -10.46 -14.02 -18.18
CA MET A 9 -10.78 -14.99 -17.14
C MET A 9 -11.52 -14.37 -15.95
N ASN A 10 -11.96 -13.10 -16.04
CA ASN A 10 -12.62 -12.36 -14.95
C ASN A 10 -11.80 -12.34 -13.64
N LEU A 11 -10.47 -12.38 -13.74
CA LEU A 11 -9.56 -12.20 -12.61
C LEU A 11 -8.87 -10.84 -12.73
N PRO A 12 -8.73 -10.08 -11.62
CA PRO A 12 -7.79 -8.97 -11.55
C PRO A 12 -6.38 -9.44 -11.93
N LEU A 13 -5.63 -8.58 -12.61
CA LEU A 13 -4.34 -8.95 -13.17
C LEU A 13 -3.31 -9.34 -12.08
N ASN A 14 -3.30 -8.63 -10.96
CA ASN A 14 -2.46 -8.93 -9.80
C ASN A 14 -2.80 -10.31 -9.19
N VAL A 15 -4.09 -10.68 -9.11
CA VAL A 15 -4.54 -11.99 -8.62
C VAL A 15 -4.11 -13.09 -9.56
N LEU A 16 -4.34 -12.92 -10.87
CA LEU A 16 -3.92 -13.89 -11.89
C LEU A 16 -2.42 -14.15 -11.83
N MET A 17 -1.61 -13.09 -11.85
CA MET A 17 -0.15 -13.21 -11.80
C MET A 17 0.30 -13.91 -10.53
N ASN A 18 -0.22 -13.53 -9.36
CA ASN A 18 0.14 -14.21 -8.11
C ASN A 18 -0.31 -15.67 -8.09
N CYS A 19 -1.48 -16.04 -8.63
CA CYS A 19 -1.90 -17.44 -8.73
C CYS A 19 -0.92 -18.27 -9.57
N ILE A 20 -0.43 -17.71 -10.68
CA ILE A 20 0.62 -18.34 -11.51
C ILE A 20 1.91 -18.54 -10.69
N LEU A 21 2.34 -17.52 -9.94
CA LEU A 21 3.54 -17.60 -9.10
C LEU A 21 3.41 -18.64 -7.97
N VAL A 22 2.22 -18.77 -7.39
CA VAL A 22 1.93 -19.82 -6.39
C VAL A 22 1.95 -21.20 -7.03
N LYS A 23 1.25 -21.39 -8.15
CA LYS A 23 1.22 -22.64 -8.93
C LYS A 23 2.64 -23.13 -9.25
N GLU A 24 3.50 -22.20 -9.67
CA GLU A 24 4.87 -22.44 -10.11
C GLU A 24 5.90 -22.44 -8.98
N ARG A 25 5.45 -22.34 -7.73
CA ARG A 25 6.29 -22.37 -6.51
C ARG A 25 7.34 -21.26 -6.46
N VAL A 26 7.10 -20.15 -7.15
CA VAL A 26 7.90 -18.91 -6.99
C VAL A 26 7.54 -18.23 -5.67
N ARG A 27 6.27 -18.32 -5.27
CA ARG A 27 5.76 -17.82 -4.00
C ARG A 27 4.96 -18.91 -3.28
N PRO A 28 5.00 -19.00 -1.93
CA PRO A 28 4.28 -20.03 -1.19
C PRO A 28 2.75 -19.86 -1.24
N ALA A 29 2.25 -18.63 -1.14
CA ALA A 29 0.82 -18.34 -1.10
C ALA A 29 0.49 -16.92 -1.60
N LEU A 30 -0.80 -16.69 -1.87
CA LEU A 30 -1.42 -15.40 -2.15
C LEU A 30 -2.50 -15.15 -1.09
N LEU A 31 -2.66 -13.89 -0.66
CA LEU A 31 -3.81 -13.45 0.13
C LEU A 31 -4.77 -12.68 -0.78
N ILE A 32 -6.05 -13.07 -0.77
CA ILE A 32 -7.13 -12.30 -1.39
C ILE A 32 -7.93 -11.67 -0.26
N GLN A 33 -7.94 -10.34 -0.16
CA GLN A 33 -8.67 -9.64 0.89
C GLN A 33 -9.95 -9.03 0.30
N PRO A 34 -11.14 -9.31 0.86
CA PRO A 34 -12.39 -8.72 0.39
C PRO A 34 -12.35 -7.19 0.31
N ILE A 35 -11.59 -6.56 1.21
CA ILE A 35 -11.45 -5.11 1.30
C ILE A 35 -10.81 -4.49 0.05
N ASP A 36 -10.00 -5.26 -0.70
CA ASP A 36 -9.41 -4.81 -1.96
C ASP A 36 -10.47 -4.59 -3.06
N TYR A 37 -11.70 -5.08 -2.83
CA TYR A 37 -12.82 -5.02 -3.75
C TYR A 37 -14.04 -4.28 -3.19
N ASP A 38 -13.84 -3.51 -2.11
CA ASP A 38 -14.90 -2.82 -1.35
C ASP A 38 -15.91 -3.80 -0.72
N GLU A 39 -15.46 -4.98 -0.27
CA GLU A 39 -16.27 -6.01 0.37
C GLU A 39 -15.73 -6.38 1.77
N ASN A 40 -16.56 -7.03 2.59
CA ASN A 40 -16.23 -7.36 3.98
C ASN A 40 -15.83 -8.82 4.18
N THR A 41 -16.34 -9.72 3.33
CA THR A 41 -16.19 -11.16 3.46
C THR A 41 -15.97 -11.81 2.11
N GLY A 42 -15.34 -12.99 2.10
CA GLY A 42 -15.16 -13.82 0.91
C GLY A 42 -16.45 -14.35 0.28
N LYS A 43 -17.62 -14.04 0.85
CA LYS A 43 -18.94 -14.50 0.38
C LYS A 43 -19.64 -13.46 -0.51
N GLU A 44 -19.15 -12.23 -0.54
CA GLU A 44 -19.73 -11.15 -1.33
C GLU A 44 -19.43 -11.28 -2.83
N PRO A 45 -20.24 -10.68 -3.71
CA PRO A 45 -20.29 -11.05 -5.13
C PRO A 45 -18.95 -10.96 -5.87
N LYS A 46 -18.17 -9.88 -5.71
CA LYS A 46 -16.92 -9.68 -6.43
C LYS A 46 -15.85 -10.66 -5.94
N THR A 47 -15.65 -10.74 -4.63
CA THR A 47 -14.65 -11.63 -4.03
C THR A 47 -15.01 -13.08 -4.31
N LYS A 48 -16.28 -13.45 -4.15
CA LYS A 48 -16.77 -14.79 -4.49
C LYS A 48 -16.50 -15.13 -5.96
N GLN A 49 -16.80 -14.23 -6.89
CA GLN A 49 -16.52 -14.43 -8.31
C GLN A 49 -15.02 -14.63 -8.57
N ILE A 50 -14.16 -13.84 -7.92
CA ILE A 50 -12.70 -14.00 -8.02
C ILE A 50 -12.29 -15.38 -7.52
N LEU A 51 -12.77 -15.79 -6.34
CA LEU A 51 -12.45 -17.10 -5.74
C LEU A 51 -12.96 -18.25 -6.61
N GLU A 52 -14.14 -18.15 -7.21
CA GLU A 52 -14.67 -19.15 -8.14
C GLU A 52 -13.81 -19.24 -9.41
N SER A 53 -13.40 -18.10 -9.98
CA SER A 53 -12.47 -18.06 -11.11
C SER A 53 -11.11 -18.67 -10.76
N VAL A 54 -10.55 -18.38 -9.57
CA VAL A 54 -9.30 -19.01 -9.10
C VAL A 54 -9.45 -20.53 -9.06
N LYS A 55 -10.51 -21.06 -8.45
CA LYS A 55 -10.77 -22.52 -8.42
C LYS A 55 -10.92 -23.12 -9.81
N GLN A 56 -11.51 -22.40 -10.75
CA GLN A 56 -11.71 -22.87 -12.12
C GLN A 56 -10.38 -22.98 -12.88
N TYR A 57 -9.51 -21.97 -12.78
CA TYR A 57 -8.26 -21.89 -13.56
C TYR A 57 -7.05 -22.52 -12.86
N PHE A 58 -7.10 -22.63 -11.53
CA PHE A 58 -6.05 -23.16 -10.67
C PHE A 58 -6.62 -24.18 -9.66
N PRO A 59 -7.28 -25.27 -10.11
CA PRO A 59 -8.01 -26.21 -9.25
C PRO A 59 -7.12 -26.96 -8.23
N GLU A 60 -5.81 -26.97 -8.44
CA GLU A 60 -4.83 -27.54 -7.51
C GLU A 60 -4.55 -26.67 -6.28
N LEU A 61 -4.95 -25.39 -6.31
CA LEU A 61 -4.74 -24.45 -5.20
C LEU A 61 -5.91 -24.54 -4.22
N LEU A 62 -5.57 -24.71 -2.95
CA LEU A 62 -6.49 -24.74 -1.82
C LEU A 62 -6.82 -23.32 -1.36
N HIS A 63 -8.01 -23.15 -0.81
CA HIS A 63 -8.51 -21.90 -0.26
C HIS A 63 -8.71 -22.08 1.24
N SER A 64 -8.21 -21.15 2.05
CA SER A 64 -8.53 -21.13 3.48
C SER A 64 -9.94 -20.59 3.75
N GLU A 65 -10.37 -20.73 5.00
CA GLU A 65 -11.44 -19.92 5.60
C GLU A 65 -11.04 -18.44 5.62
N ASP A 66 -12.07 -17.60 5.73
CA ASP A 66 -11.94 -16.15 5.75
C ASP A 66 -11.67 -15.67 7.19
N TYR A 67 -10.39 -15.43 7.51
CA TYR A 67 -9.96 -14.88 8.80
C TYR A 67 -9.82 -13.35 8.74
N GLN A 68 -8.91 -12.89 7.87
CA GLN A 68 -8.64 -11.48 7.53
C GLN A 68 -8.46 -11.32 6.01
N GLY A 69 -8.97 -12.30 5.26
CA GLY A 69 -8.61 -12.61 3.89
C GLY A 69 -8.51 -14.13 3.68
N ILE A 70 -8.49 -14.53 2.42
CA ILE A 70 -8.48 -15.93 1.98
C ILE A 70 -7.10 -16.25 1.42
N ILE A 71 -6.44 -17.24 2.03
CA ILE A 71 -5.13 -17.72 1.60
C ILE A 71 -5.33 -18.73 0.46
N ILE A 72 -4.67 -18.47 -0.67
CA ILE A 72 -4.61 -19.35 -1.84
C ILE A 72 -3.22 -19.98 -1.87
N SER A 73 -3.13 -21.30 -1.66
CA SER A 73 -1.84 -22.01 -1.59
C SER A 73 -1.99 -23.51 -1.86
N TYR A 74 -0.90 -24.26 -1.86
CA TYR A 74 -0.96 -25.73 -1.86
C TYR A 74 -1.11 -26.36 -0.47
N GLU A 75 -0.97 -25.56 0.59
CA GLU A 75 -1.11 -26.01 1.98
C GLU A 75 -2.49 -25.69 2.53
N ASP A 76 -2.99 -26.54 3.42
CA ASP A 76 -4.24 -26.30 4.12
C ASP A 76 -3.98 -25.45 5.37
N TYR A 77 -4.64 -24.30 5.45
CA TYR A 77 -4.55 -23.36 6.57
C TYR A 77 -5.85 -23.29 7.39
N ASN A 78 -6.86 -24.11 7.08
CA ASN A 78 -8.12 -24.13 7.82
C ASN A 78 -7.91 -24.58 9.28
N GLY A 79 -8.56 -23.88 10.19
CA GLY A 79 -8.50 -24.13 11.64
C GLY A 79 -7.17 -23.73 12.30
N LYS A 80 -6.27 -23.03 11.60
CA LYS A 80 -5.00 -22.55 12.17
C LYS A 80 -5.14 -21.12 12.67
N GLU A 81 -4.53 -20.84 13.82
CA GLU A 81 -4.32 -19.47 14.30
C GLU A 81 -3.09 -18.89 13.58
N ILE A 82 -3.27 -17.76 12.91
CA ILE A 82 -2.24 -17.12 12.09
C ILE A 82 -2.10 -15.67 12.57
N ASP A 83 -0.96 -15.36 13.19
CA ASP A 83 -0.62 -13.99 13.54
C ASP A 83 0.00 -13.24 12.34
N LEU A 84 0.37 -11.96 12.55
CA LEU A 84 0.92 -11.11 11.50
C LEU A 84 2.27 -11.62 10.95
N GLN A 85 3.15 -12.12 11.83
CA GLN A 85 4.47 -12.61 11.44
C GLN A 85 4.34 -13.91 10.66
N GLU A 86 3.48 -14.82 11.13
CA GLU A 86 3.17 -16.07 10.47
C GLU A 86 2.47 -15.84 9.12
N MET A 87 1.55 -14.88 9.03
CA MET A 87 0.96 -14.45 7.76
C MET A 87 2.05 -14.00 6.78
N GLY A 88 3.00 -13.15 7.22
CA GLY A 88 4.09 -12.72 6.37
C GLY A 88 4.98 -13.88 5.89
N ARG A 89 5.23 -14.86 6.77
CA ARG A 89 5.96 -16.10 6.43
C ARG A 89 5.21 -16.94 5.41
N ILE A 90 3.91 -17.17 5.62
CA ILE A 90 3.03 -17.94 4.72
C ILE A 90 2.97 -17.30 3.34
N LEU A 91 2.90 -15.98 3.29
CA LEU A 91 2.91 -15.20 2.06
C LEU A 91 4.30 -15.05 1.44
N GLY A 92 5.36 -15.54 2.09
CA GLY A 92 6.72 -15.54 1.56
C GLY A 92 7.36 -14.15 1.47
N TYR A 93 7.02 -13.24 2.37
CA TYR A 93 7.67 -11.93 2.46
C TYR A 93 9.08 -12.05 3.04
N PRO A 94 10.15 -11.59 2.35
CA PRO A 94 11.51 -11.72 2.86
C PRO A 94 11.76 -11.09 4.25
N CYS A 95 11.07 -9.98 4.57
CA CYS A 95 11.23 -9.25 5.84
C CYS A 95 10.12 -9.56 6.86
N TYR A 96 9.41 -10.70 6.73
CA TYR A 96 8.30 -11.07 7.62
C TYR A 96 8.65 -11.03 9.11
N ALA A 97 9.90 -11.36 9.45
CA ALA A 97 10.37 -11.38 10.83
C ALA A 97 10.40 -9.98 11.48
N ASP A 98 10.43 -8.93 10.66
CA ASP A 98 10.55 -7.55 11.16
C ASP A 98 9.18 -6.93 11.48
N PHE A 99 8.05 -7.54 11.10
CA PHE A 99 6.73 -6.90 11.14
C PHE A 99 6.31 -6.44 12.54
N GLY A 100 6.73 -7.17 13.58
CA GLY A 100 6.49 -6.81 14.97
C GLY A 100 7.53 -5.87 15.59
N SER A 101 8.59 -5.54 14.87
CA SER A 101 9.78 -4.84 15.38
C SER A 101 10.21 -3.60 14.59
N ILE A 102 9.51 -3.27 13.50
CA ILE A 102 9.74 -2.02 12.77
C ILE A 102 9.37 -0.85 13.70
N ASP A 103 10.38 -0.08 14.07
CA ASP A 103 10.20 1.14 14.86
C ASP A 103 9.71 2.26 13.95
N LYS A 104 8.52 2.79 14.24
CA LYS A 104 7.91 3.92 13.51
C LYS A 104 8.72 5.22 13.59
N ASP A 105 9.68 5.30 14.51
CA ASP A 105 10.59 6.44 14.67
C ASP A 105 11.94 6.23 13.94
N GLU A 106 12.21 5.05 13.38
CA GLU A 106 13.38 4.75 12.54
C GLU A 106 13.04 4.78 11.04
N PHE A 107 14.07 4.93 10.21
CA PHE A 107 13.92 4.75 8.76
C PHE A 107 13.62 3.29 8.46
N SER A 108 12.73 3.07 7.51
CA SER A 108 12.41 1.75 6.96
C SER A 108 12.34 1.83 5.44
N TYR A 109 12.17 0.70 4.77
CA TYR A 109 12.19 0.61 3.32
C TYR A 109 10.98 -0.17 2.84
N ALA A 110 10.12 0.44 2.03
CA ALA A 110 9.09 -0.27 1.29
C ALA A 110 9.76 -0.93 0.08
N VAL A 111 9.69 -2.26 0.02
CA VAL A 111 10.27 -3.05 -1.07
C VAL A 111 9.16 -3.74 -1.83
N ASP A 112 9.00 -3.36 -3.09
CA ASP A 112 7.94 -3.82 -3.99
C ASP A 112 8.49 -4.71 -5.08
N ILE A 113 7.72 -5.74 -5.46
CA ILE A 113 7.95 -6.44 -6.72
C ILE A 113 6.87 -6.01 -7.71
N THR A 114 7.29 -5.33 -8.77
CA THR A 114 6.41 -4.72 -9.78
C THR A 114 6.62 -5.38 -11.15
N VAL A 115 5.53 -5.78 -11.80
CA VAL A 115 5.52 -6.20 -13.20
C VAL A 115 5.28 -4.98 -14.09
N LEU A 116 6.18 -4.75 -15.03
CA LEU A 116 6.01 -3.77 -16.10
C LEU A 116 5.56 -4.49 -17.38
N LEU A 117 4.42 -4.06 -17.90
CA LEU A 117 3.90 -4.53 -19.19
C LEU A 117 4.43 -3.68 -20.34
N GLU A 118 4.39 -4.21 -21.58
CA GLU A 118 4.81 -3.47 -22.77
C GLU A 118 3.97 -2.21 -23.03
N ASN A 119 2.69 -2.22 -22.62
CA ASN A 119 1.81 -1.04 -22.64
C ASN A 119 2.13 0.00 -21.52
N HIS A 120 3.19 -0.21 -20.75
CA HIS A 120 3.65 0.64 -19.64
C HIS A 120 2.76 0.61 -18.39
N GLU A 121 1.76 -0.27 -18.35
CA GLU A 121 1.00 -0.56 -17.13
C GLU A 121 1.92 -1.25 -16.11
N ARG A 122 1.74 -0.88 -14.84
CA ARG A 122 2.54 -1.34 -13.71
C ARG A 122 1.64 -2.09 -12.75
N ILE A 123 1.99 -3.33 -12.44
CA ILE A 123 1.21 -4.20 -11.58
C ILE A 123 2.09 -4.63 -10.41
N GLN A 124 1.77 -4.14 -9.21
CA GLN A 124 2.43 -4.58 -7.98
C GLN A 124 1.97 -6.02 -7.66
N LEU A 125 2.93 -6.94 -7.53
CA LEU A 125 2.66 -8.32 -7.13
C LEU A 125 2.53 -8.44 -5.61
N PHE A 126 3.45 -7.80 -4.90
CA PHE A 126 3.37 -7.58 -3.47
C PHE A 126 4.36 -6.51 -3.01
N ALA A 127 4.06 -5.98 -1.83
CA ALA A 127 4.83 -4.99 -1.10
C ALA A 127 5.25 -5.57 0.24
N ASN A 128 6.43 -5.19 0.71
CA ASN A 128 6.85 -5.50 2.07
C ASN A 128 7.71 -4.35 2.64
N VAL A 129 7.37 -3.87 3.84
CA VAL A 129 8.24 -2.99 4.62
C VAL A 129 9.34 -3.80 5.30
N CYS A 130 10.58 -3.35 5.13
CA CYS A 130 11.79 -3.91 5.71
C CYS A 130 12.47 -2.86 6.60
N LYS A 131 13.19 -3.32 7.63
CA LYS A 131 13.98 -2.43 8.48
C LYS A 131 15.17 -1.80 7.73
N ASP A 132 15.76 -2.56 6.83
CA ASP A 132 16.90 -2.17 6.00
C ASP A 132 16.85 -2.88 4.63
N THR A 133 17.83 -2.62 3.78
CA THR A 133 17.92 -3.23 2.44
C THR A 133 18.69 -4.55 2.40
N SER A 134 19.00 -5.17 3.55
CA SER A 134 19.80 -6.42 3.61
C SER A 134 19.13 -7.60 2.88
N LYS A 135 17.81 -7.54 2.71
CA LYS A 135 17.00 -8.56 2.05
C LYS A 135 16.77 -8.31 0.56
N GLU A 136 17.28 -7.21 0.00
CA GLU A 136 17.05 -6.82 -1.41
C GLU A 136 17.39 -7.95 -2.39
N SER A 137 18.50 -8.68 -2.17
CA SER A 137 18.89 -9.82 -3.02
C SER A 137 17.87 -11.00 -3.02
N GLU A 138 17.11 -11.18 -1.95
CA GLU A 138 16.02 -12.16 -1.88
C GLU A 138 14.84 -11.70 -2.74
N PHE A 139 14.49 -10.41 -2.69
CA PHE A 139 13.48 -9.82 -3.60
C PHE A 139 13.91 -9.91 -5.07
N GLU A 140 15.16 -9.60 -5.39
CA GLU A 140 15.68 -9.72 -6.76
C GLU A 140 15.59 -11.15 -7.29
N SER A 141 15.85 -12.13 -6.41
CA SER A 141 15.73 -13.55 -6.75
C SER A 141 14.28 -13.93 -7.06
N ILE A 142 13.32 -13.44 -6.26
CA ILE A 142 11.88 -13.63 -6.52
C ILE A 142 11.46 -12.95 -7.81
N ALA A 143 11.86 -11.68 -8.03
CA ALA A 143 11.54 -10.92 -9.23
C ALA A 143 12.05 -11.60 -10.50
N LYS A 144 13.30 -12.10 -10.48
CA LYS A 144 13.87 -12.86 -11.59
C LYS A 144 13.12 -14.16 -11.87
N ALA A 145 12.74 -14.89 -10.83
CA ALA A 145 11.94 -16.11 -10.98
C ALA A 145 10.54 -15.81 -11.53
N ALA A 146 9.90 -14.74 -11.04
CA ALA A 146 8.62 -14.26 -11.53
C ALA A 146 8.69 -13.85 -13.01
N ASP A 147 9.73 -13.12 -13.43
CA ASP A 147 9.94 -12.74 -14.83
C ASP A 147 10.01 -13.96 -15.75
N ALA A 148 10.80 -14.97 -15.36
CA ALA A 148 10.94 -16.21 -16.12
C ALA A 148 9.63 -17.00 -16.21
N VAL A 149 8.89 -17.10 -15.10
CA VAL A 149 7.63 -17.84 -15.03
C VAL A 149 6.53 -17.15 -15.82
N LEU A 150 6.29 -15.86 -15.57
CA LEU A 150 5.16 -15.18 -16.19
C LEU A 150 5.32 -15.02 -17.71
N LYS A 151 6.55 -15.09 -18.23
CA LYS A 151 6.84 -15.09 -19.68
C LYS A 151 6.75 -16.48 -20.34
N LYS A 152 6.47 -17.56 -19.61
CA LYS A 152 6.24 -18.88 -20.22
C LYS A 152 5.09 -18.83 -21.21
N LYS A 153 5.21 -19.56 -22.33
CA LYS A 153 4.23 -19.57 -23.43
C LYS A 153 2.81 -19.91 -22.98
N GLU A 154 2.67 -20.79 -21.99
CA GLU A 154 1.36 -21.22 -21.46
C GLU A 154 0.62 -20.10 -20.71
N TYR A 155 1.36 -19.17 -20.08
CA TYR A 155 0.79 -18.04 -19.36
C TYR A 155 0.71 -16.77 -20.20
N ALA A 156 1.61 -16.58 -21.16
CA ALA A 156 1.64 -15.37 -21.99
C ALA A 156 0.30 -15.06 -22.68
N ALA A 157 -0.45 -16.09 -23.07
CA ALA A 157 -1.77 -15.94 -23.72
C ALA A 157 -2.90 -15.46 -22.77
N MET A 158 -2.64 -15.47 -21.46
CA MET A 158 -3.59 -15.04 -20.42
C MET A 158 -3.59 -13.53 -20.19
N PHE A 159 -2.54 -12.83 -20.63
CA PHE A 159 -2.38 -11.39 -20.45
C PHE A 159 -2.78 -10.63 -21.72
N ASN A 160 -3.41 -9.45 -21.54
CA ASN A 160 -3.78 -8.58 -22.67
C ASN A 160 -2.57 -7.81 -23.24
N SER A 161 -1.50 -7.65 -22.47
CA SER A 161 -0.24 -7.06 -22.89
C SER A 161 0.91 -7.97 -22.46
N PRO A 162 1.94 -8.19 -23.31
CA PRO A 162 3.13 -8.94 -22.92
C PRO A 162 3.84 -8.31 -21.72
N ILE A 163 4.48 -9.14 -20.92
CA ILE A 163 5.32 -8.69 -19.81
C ILE A 163 6.67 -8.24 -20.37
N LYS A 164 7.02 -6.99 -20.11
CA LYS A 164 8.32 -6.42 -20.46
C LYS A 164 9.38 -6.91 -19.47
N MET A 165 9.13 -6.69 -18.17
CA MET A 165 10.04 -7.10 -17.10
C MET A 165 9.34 -7.15 -15.74
N VAL A 166 9.95 -7.85 -14.79
CA VAL A 166 9.63 -7.76 -13.35
C VAL A 166 10.81 -7.14 -12.63
N ILE A 167 10.56 -6.12 -11.81
CA ILE A 167 11.57 -5.31 -11.14
C ILE A 167 11.32 -5.27 -9.62
N VAL A 168 12.38 -5.03 -8.87
CA VAL A 168 12.32 -4.66 -7.46
C VAL A 168 12.41 -3.15 -7.36
N GLU A 169 11.55 -2.56 -6.55
CA GLU A 169 11.54 -1.12 -6.27
C GLU A 169 11.71 -0.93 -4.77
N VAL A 170 12.60 -0.03 -4.38
CA VAL A 170 12.93 0.22 -2.97
C VAL A 170 12.72 1.69 -2.69
N ASP A 171 11.76 1.99 -1.84
CA ASP A 171 11.41 3.34 -1.43
C ASP A 171 11.71 3.53 0.07
N GLU A 172 12.55 4.53 0.38
CA GLU A 172 12.83 4.92 1.76
C GLU A 172 11.59 5.53 2.40
N THR A 173 11.15 4.95 3.51
CA THR A 173 10.07 5.48 4.35
C THR A 173 10.67 6.40 5.41
N ILE A 174 10.35 7.69 5.31
CA ILE A 174 10.84 8.72 6.24
C ILE A 174 9.92 8.75 7.47
N PRO A 175 10.43 8.48 8.68
CA PRO A 175 9.61 8.53 9.88
C PRO A 175 9.19 9.97 10.18
N VAL A 176 7.94 10.15 10.65
CA VAL A 176 7.38 11.46 11.00
C VAL A 176 8.27 12.22 11.99
N LYS A 177 8.91 11.49 12.91
CA LYS A 177 9.89 12.04 13.86
C LYS A 177 11.07 12.73 13.17
N ALA A 178 11.61 12.17 12.09
CA ALA A 178 12.70 12.79 11.36
C ALA A 178 12.27 14.13 10.73
N ILE A 179 11.03 14.22 10.24
CA ILE A 179 10.46 15.47 9.71
C ILE A 179 10.36 16.53 10.82
N ILE A 180 9.78 16.15 11.96
CA ILE A 180 9.65 17.01 13.15
C ILE A 180 11.03 17.53 13.59
N ASP A 181 12.01 16.65 13.73
CA ASP A 181 13.35 17.01 14.19
C ASP A 181 14.02 18.02 13.24
N LYS A 182 13.83 17.87 11.92
CA LYS A 182 14.33 18.83 10.93
C LYS A 182 13.65 20.19 11.04
N ILE A 183 12.33 20.23 11.24
CA ILE A 183 11.59 21.49 11.40
C ILE A 183 12.07 22.22 12.66
N ILE A 184 12.19 21.53 13.80
CA ILE A 184 12.65 22.11 15.07
C ILE A 184 14.07 22.67 14.94
N LYS A 185 14.97 21.93 14.29
CA LYS A 185 16.36 22.36 14.04
C LYS A 185 16.50 23.39 12.92
N LYS A 186 15.39 23.78 12.28
CA LYS A 186 15.34 24.68 11.11
C LYS A 186 16.16 24.18 9.92
N GLU A 187 16.38 22.87 9.81
CA GLU A 187 17.10 22.25 8.69
C GLU A 187 16.30 22.34 7.39
N LYS A 188 16.97 22.40 6.23
CA LYS A 188 16.30 22.38 4.93
C LYS A 188 15.64 21.01 4.71
N LEU A 189 14.37 21.01 4.33
CA LEU A 189 13.67 19.81 3.90
C LEU A 189 14.02 19.53 2.43
N THR A 190 14.40 18.30 2.11
CA THR A 190 14.57 17.83 0.74
C THR A 190 13.21 17.52 0.12
N GLU A 191 13.17 17.32 -1.20
CA GLU A 191 11.94 16.97 -1.92
C GLU A 191 11.27 15.71 -1.36
N SER A 192 12.06 14.70 -0.93
CA SER A 192 11.53 13.49 -0.29
C SER A 192 10.75 13.76 1.00
N TYR A 193 11.22 14.69 1.84
CA TYR A 193 10.50 15.09 3.06
C TYR A 193 9.23 15.86 2.73
N ILE A 194 9.27 16.72 1.71
CA ILE A 194 8.09 17.46 1.25
C ILE A 194 7.04 16.50 0.69
N TRP A 195 7.47 15.52 -0.11
CA TRP A 195 6.59 14.47 -0.62
C TRP A 195 5.93 13.67 0.51
N GLN A 196 6.69 13.31 1.55
CA GLN A 196 6.14 12.63 2.72
C GLN A 196 5.11 13.49 3.48
N ILE A 197 5.34 14.80 3.60
CA ILE A 197 4.35 15.74 4.19
C ILE A 197 3.06 15.75 3.35
N ASN A 198 3.16 15.78 2.02
CA ASN A 198 1.98 15.75 1.15
C ASN A 198 1.21 14.44 1.26
N ASN A 199 1.91 13.30 1.39
CA ASN A 199 1.25 12.02 1.65
C ASN A 199 0.49 12.02 2.98
N ILE A 200 1.06 12.61 4.03
CA ILE A 200 0.37 12.76 5.33
C ILE A 200 -0.88 13.63 5.15
N PHE A 201 -0.80 14.72 4.40
CA PHE A 201 -1.96 15.56 4.09
C PHE A 201 -3.05 14.81 3.32
N TYR A 202 -2.64 14.03 2.30
CA TYR A 202 -3.56 13.18 1.56
C TYR A 202 -4.25 12.15 2.47
N ASN A 203 -3.50 11.52 3.38
CA ASN A 203 -4.04 10.55 4.34
C ASN A 203 -4.97 11.18 5.39
N PHE A 204 -4.81 12.47 5.69
CA PHE A 204 -5.80 13.24 6.46
C PHE A 204 -7.07 13.60 5.67
N GLY A 205 -7.11 13.27 4.37
CA GLY A 205 -8.20 13.61 3.47
C GLY A 205 -8.11 15.01 2.88
N PHE A 206 -6.98 15.71 3.03
CA PHE A 206 -6.83 17.03 2.43
C PHE A 206 -6.75 16.96 0.90
N SER A 207 -7.45 17.88 0.27
CA SER A 207 -7.53 18.06 -1.17
C SER A 207 -6.17 18.39 -1.79
N PHE A 208 -5.97 17.99 -3.05
CA PHE A 208 -4.78 18.39 -3.80
C PHE A 208 -4.66 19.92 -3.92
N GLU A 209 -5.78 20.63 -4.01
CA GLU A 209 -5.80 22.10 -4.01
C GLU A 209 -5.23 22.68 -2.71
N PHE A 210 -5.55 22.08 -1.55
CA PHE A 210 -4.96 22.48 -0.29
C PHE A 210 -3.45 22.19 -0.23
N GLN A 211 -3.03 21.02 -0.74
CA GLN A 211 -1.61 20.65 -0.76
C GLN A 211 -0.80 21.64 -1.60
N ASP A 212 -1.27 21.99 -2.80
CA ASP A 212 -0.66 23.00 -3.66
C ASP A 212 -0.63 24.37 -2.98
N PHE A 213 -1.75 24.79 -2.40
CA PHE A 213 -1.83 26.04 -1.63
C PHE A 213 -0.79 26.07 -0.51
N PHE A 214 -0.69 24.99 0.27
CA PHE A 214 0.24 24.90 1.39
C PHE A 214 1.68 25.08 0.92
N LEU A 215 2.10 24.41 -0.16
CA LEU A 215 3.45 24.53 -0.71
C LEU A 215 3.78 25.97 -1.13
N GLU A 216 2.82 26.70 -1.69
CA GLU A 216 3.00 28.08 -2.12
C GLU A 216 2.98 29.09 -0.96
N HIS A 217 2.23 28.81 0.10
CA HIS A 217 1.89 29.79 1.15
C HIS A 217 2.61 29.54 2.48
N PHE A 218 3.17 28.35 2.69
CA PHE A 218 3.89 27.99 3.89
C PHE A 218 5.22 28.76 4.00
N GLN A 219 5.39 29.50 5.10
CA GLN A 219 6.59 30.24 5.40
C GLN A 219 7.40 29.50 6.48
N LYS A 220 8.51 28.89 6.08
CA LYS A 220 9.35 28.09 6.98
C LYS A 220 9.91 28.88 8.16
N GLU A 221 10.10 30.20 8.04
CA GLU A 221 10.58 31.02 9.16
C GLU A 221 9.45 31.50 10.08
N ASN A 222 8.20 31.32 9.67
CA ASN A 222 7.04 31.76 10.44
C ASN A 222 6.74 30.74 11.55
N PRO A 223 6.83 31.13 12.85
CA PRO A 223 6.64 30.21 13.96
C PRO A 223 5.21 29.66 14.04
N ILE A 224 4.21 30.42 13.57
CA ILE A 224 2.82 29.96 13.55
C ILE A 224 2.65 28.87 12.49
N HIS A 225 3.21 29.08 11.30
CA HIS A 225 3.13 28.09 10.22
C HIS A 225 3.81 26.78 10.65
N ASN A 226 5.02 26.87 11.24
CA ASN A 226 5.71 25.71 11.79
C ASN A 226 4.91 25.03 12.91
N GLY A 227 4.27 25.80 13.81
CA GLY A 227 3.43 25.25 14.87
C GLY A 227 2.24 24.43 14.33
N ILE A 228 1.62 24.90 13.25
CA ILE A 228 0.53 24.17 12.56
C ILE A 228 1.07 22.86 11.98
N LEU A 229 2.15 22.92 11.20
CA LEU A 229 2.74 21.72 10.60
C LEU A 229 3.18 20.70 11.66
N LEU A 230 3.85 21.15 12.74
CA LEU A 230 4.25 20.28 13.84
C LEU A 230 3.04 19.63 14.53
N SER A 231 1.92 20.35 14.68
CA SER A 231 0.70 19.80 15.27
C SER A 231 0.09 18.70 14.38
N LEU A 232 0.06 18.92 13.05
CA LEU A 232 -0.38 17.92 12.08
C LEU A 232 0.50 16.67 12.11
N LEU A 233 1.82 16.83 12.14
CA LEU A 233 2.77 15.72 12.24
C LEU A 233 2.64 14.96 13.56
N LEU A 234 2.43 15.66 14.68
CA LEU A 234 2.18 15.01 15.97
C LEU A 234 0.85 14.25 15.99
N ASN A 235 -0.18 14.76 15.31
CA ASN A 235 -1.43 14.05 15.12
C ASN A 235 -1.17 12.74 14.37
N GLU A 236 -0.48 12.77 13.23
CA GLU A 236 -0.15 11.56 12.46
C GLU A 236 0.63 10.53 13.30
N ARG A 237 1.70 10.96 13.96
CA ARG A 237 2.58 10.09 14.77
C ARG A 237 1.84 9.37 15.91
N ASN A 238 0.81 10.02 16.46
CA ASN A 238 0.04 9.54 17.61
C ASN A 238 -1.39 9.18 17.22
N ASN A 239 -1.71 9.11 15.93
CA ASN A 239 -3.04 8.83 15.47
C ASN A 239 -3.39 7.39 15.87
N THR A 240 -4.08 7.25 16.99
CA THR A 240 -4.61 5.96 17.46
C THR A 240 -5.73 5.45 16.55
N LEU A 241 -6.21 6.32 15.65
CA LEU A 241 -7.21 6.01 14.63
C LEU A 241 -6.59 5.74 13.23
N SER A 242 -5.26 5.70 13.09
CA SER A 242 -4.54 5.54 11.81
C SER A 242 -4.89 4.25 11.03
N ALA A 243 -5.55 3.29 11.67
CA ALA A 243 -5.97 2.04 11.05
C ALA A 243 -7.50 1.88 10.95
N PHE A 244 -8.30 2.92 11.15
CA PHE A 244 -9.73 2.79 10.89
C PHE A 244 -9.92 2.73 9.38
N TYR A 245 -10.03 1.48 8.94
CA TYR A 245 -10.97 0.95 7.96
C TYR A 245 -11.44 1.94 6.92
N PRO A 246 -11.34 1.64 5.62
CA PRO A 246 -11.77 2.59 4.61
C PRO A 246 -13.18 3.09 4.94
N LEU A 247 -13.32 4.41 5.09
CA LEU A 247 -14.56 5.13 5.43
C LEU A 247 -15.72 4.80 4.48
N GLN A 248 -15.41 4.12 3.37
CA GLN A 248 -16.31 3.37 2.49
C GLN A 248 -17.36 2.50 3.24
N ARG A 249 -17.15 2.21 4.53
CA ARG A 249 -18.08 1.43 5.37
C ARG A 249 -19.22 2.25 6.01
N PHE A 250 -19.19 3.58 5.94
CA PHE A 250 -20.21 4.45 6.54
C PHE A 250 -20.40 5.73 5.73
N PRO A 251 -21.32 5.76 4.73
CA PRO A 251 -21.47 6.90 3.82
C PRO A 251 -21.85 8.21 4.52
N ASP A 252 -22.58 8.14 5.64
CA ASP A 252 -22.90 9.32 6.44
C ASP A 252 -21.67 9.87 7.18
N GLU A 253 -20.82 8.99 7.70
CA GLU A 253 -19.55 9.37 8.33
C GLU A 253 -18.53 9.89 7.30
N GLU A 254 -18.54 9.34 6.08
CA GLU A 254 -17.72 9.86 4.97
C GLU A 254 -18.12 11.30 4.60
N ILE A 255 -19.43 11.61 4.58
CA ILE A 255 -19.92 12.98 4.37
C ILE A 255 -19.45 13.88 5.52
N GLU A 256 -19.62 13.45 6.77
CA GLU A 256 -19.21 14.23 7.96
C GLU A 256 -17.68 14.48 7.98
N VAL A 257 -16.88 13.46 7.69
CA VAL A 257 -15.42 13.58 7.57
C VAL A 257 -15.07 14.58 6.46
N ARG A 258 -15.69 14.48 5.28
CA ARG A 258 -15.42 15.40 4.17
C ARG A 258 -15.81 16.84 4.51
N GLU A 259 -16.96 17.06 5.15
CA GLU A 259 -17.41 18.39 5.58
C GLU A 259 -16.45 18.98 6.62
N THR A 260 -16.06 18.17 7.60
CA THR A 260 -15.10 18.56 8.65
C THR A 260 -13.73 18.90 8.04
N THR A 261 -13.21 18.05 7.16
CA THR A 261 -11.93 18.27 6.49
C THR A 261 -11.96 19.51 5.60
N THR A 262 -13.06 19.76 4.88
CA THR A 262 -13.24 20.97 4.07
C THR A 262 -13.26 22.24 4.92
N ALA A 263 -13.96 22.22 6.06
CA ALA A 263 -13.96 23.33 7.01
C ALA A 263 -12.56 23.57 7.58
N TRP A 264 -11.85 22.49 7.91
CA TRP A 264 -10.49 22.55 8.41
C TRP A 264 -9.52 23.16 7.40
N GLU A 265 -9.57 22.75 6.13
CA GLU A 265 -8.76 23.34 5.05
C GLU A 265 -8.97 24.84 4.92
N LYS A 266 -10.23 25.30 4.96
CA LYS A 266 -10.58 26.71 4.88
C LYS A 266 -9.97 27.50 6.03
N ASP A 267 -10.13 27.01 7.25
CA ASP A 267 -9.61 27.70 8.44
C ASP A 267 -8.08 27.75 8.43
N LEU A 268 -7.42 26.67 7.98
CA LEU A 268 -5.96 26.64 7.80
C LEU A 268 -5.48 27.63 6.75
N LYS A 269 -6.12 27.69 5.57
CA LYS A 269 -5.84 28.67 4.51
C LYS A 269 -5.94 30.10 5.04
N ASP A 270 -7.01 30.40 5.79
CA ASP A 270 -7.25 31.69 6.42
C ASP A 270 -6.15 32.07 7.42
N ILE A 271 -5.74 31.13 8.28
CA ILE A 271 -4.64 31.34 9.23
C ILE A 271 -3.35 31.66 8.48
N PHE A 272 -2.96 30.83 7.51
CA PHE A 272 -1.73 31.03 6.74
C PHE A 272 -1.68 32.40 6.06
N LEU A 273 -2.79 32.85 5.45
CA LEU A 273 -2.85 34.16 4.80
C LEU A 273 -2.72 35.32 5.79
N ARG A 274 -3.37 35.22 6.95
CA ARG A 274 -3.35 36.27 7.98
C ARG A 274 -2.02 36.36 8.70
N THR A 275 -1.29 35.25 8.80
CA THR A 275 -0.01 35.21 9.50
C THR A 275 1.19 35.48 8.61
N LYS A 276 1.02 35.70 7.30
CA LYS A 276 2.13 35.95 6.34
C LYS A 276 3.10 37.09 6.73
N GLN A 277 2.69 37.99 7.62
CA GLN A 277 3.43 39.20 8.01
C GLN A 277 4.23 39.03 9.31
N TRP A 278 4.20 37.84 9.93
CA TRP A 278 4.94 37.53 11.16
C TRP A 278 6.37 37.08 10.91
#